data_AF-A0A0E3Q8T6-F1
#
_entry.id   AF-A0A0E3Q8T6-F1
#
_cell.length_a   1.000
_cell.length_b   1.000
_cell.length_c   1.000
_cell.angle_alpha   90.00
_cell.angle_beta   90.00
_cell.angle_gamma   90.00
#
_symmetry.space_group_name_H-M   'P 1'
#
loop_
_entity.id
_entity.type
_entity.pdbx_description
1 polymer ?
#
loop_
_entity_poly.entity_id
_entity_poly.type
_entity_poly.pdbx_seq_one_letter_code
_entity_poly.pdbx_strand_id
1 'polypeptide(L)'
;MIGIVNKSCGLDIHKRFLIATILSKSGEKQQQRFDRNDEGILALKNWVVSEECDVVACESTSDFWVPIHDSLIKHLPVIIGNARDMKAFTHKKTDKIDSEVIAQLALNNMIQPSRVFPKDQREFRSYIRLRLALVRKRTDIKNEAHAILTSEMFNLHDVLADIFGKNGVAILSGISSGKTVDQIIESLSPNVRKKSSQIRETLDREISQSAAIRLQICLKLIKHLDDEIEVLEKEIFI
;
A
#
# COMPACT_ATOMS: atom_id res chain seq x y z
N MET A 1 -23.99 9.12 -18.79
CA MET A 1 -25.10 8.60 -17.96
C MET A 1 -25.55 7.33 -18.63
N ILE A 2 -25.49 6.18 -17.94
CA ILE A 2 -26.08 4.95 -18.47
C ILE A 2 -27.58 5.23 -18.63
N GLY A 3 -28.18 4.71 -19.70
CA GLY A 3 -29.60 4.89 -19.96
C GLY A 3 -30.47 4.26 -18.88
N ILE A 4 -31.71 3.93 -19.23
CA ILE A 4 -32.57 3.15 -18.35
C ILE A 4 -31.92 1.77 -18.15
N VAL A 5 -31.52 1.45 -16.92
CA VAL A 5 -31.05 0.11 -16.54
C VAL A 5 -32.28 -0.76 -16.24
N ASN A 6 -32.42 -1.87 -16.95
CA ASN A 6 -33.49 -2.85 -16.77
C ASN A 6 -33.01 -4.13 -16.10
N LYS A 7 -31.74 -4.48 -16.30
CA LYS A 7 -31.08 -5.62 -15.66
C LYS A 7 -29.65 -5.24 -15.26
N SER A 8 -29.32 -5.45 -13.99
CA SER A 8 -28.02 -5.09 -13.41
C SER A 8 -27.41 -6.24 -12.64
N CYS A 9 -26.09 -6.32 -12.63
CA CYS A 9 -25.35 -7.29 -11.84
C CYS A 9 -24.50 -6.57 -10.78
N GLY A 10 -24.66 -6.91 -9.51
CA GLY A 10 -23.81 -6.44 -8.42
C GLY A 10 -22.83 -7.51 -7.99
N LEU A 11 -21.57 -7.13 -7.77
CA LEU A 11 -20.49 -8.03 -7.36
C LEU A 11 -19.97 -7.65 -5.98
N ASP A 12 -19.93 -8.63 -5.09
CA ASP A 12 -19.10 -8.58 -3.90
C ASP A 12 -17.86 -9.46 -4.10
N ILE A 13 -16.67 -8.86 -3.99
CA ILE A 13 -15.41 -9.45 -4.46
C ILE A 13 -14.53 -9.84 -3.26
N HIS A 14 -14.44 -11.14 -3.02
CA HIS A 14 -13.60 -11.72 -1.99
C HIS A 14 -12.20 -12.10 -2.48
N LYS A 15 -11.33 -12.51 -1.56
CA LYS A 15 -9.94 -12.91 -1.88
C LYS A 15 -9.85 -14.14 -2.81
N ARG A 16 -10.85 -15.04 -2.81
CA ARG A 16 -10.79 -16.33 -3.52
C ARG A 16 -11.97 -16.57 -4.45
N PHE A 17 -13.04 -15.83 -4.27
CA PHE A 17 -14.30 -15.98 -4.98
C PHE A 17 -14.97 -14.61 -5.06
N LEU A 18 -16.04 -14.52 -5.82
CA LEU A 18 -16.96 -13.39 -5.83
C LEU A 18 -18.39 -13.90 -5.82
N ILE A 19 -19.28 -13.16 -5.18
CA ILE A 19 -20.72 -13.38 -5.27
C ILE A 19 -21.28 -12.34 -6.24
N ALA A 20 -21.99 -12.82 -7.24
CA ALA A 20 -22.64 -11.99 -8.23
C ALA A 20 -24.15 -12.15 -8.11
N THR A 21 -24.87 -11.03 -8.06
CA THR A 21 -26.33 -11.01 -8.01
C THR A 21 -26.86 -10.21 -9.19
N ILE A 22 -27.67 -10.83 -10.04
CA ILE A 22 -28.43 -10.18 -11.10
C ILE A 22 -29.81 -9.82 -10.54
N LEU A 23 -30.22 -8.57 -10.76
CA LEU A 23 -31.57 -8.09 -10.51
C LEU A 23 -32.14 -7.46 -11.79
N SER A 24 -33.42 -7.68 -12.05
CA SER A 24 -34.16 -7.02 -13.12
C SER A 24 -35.34 -6.21 -12.60
N LYS A 25 -35.79 -5.22 -13.37
CA LYS A 25 -37.02 -4.47 -13.09
C LYS A 25 -38.29 -5.33 -13.20
N SER A 26 -38.24 -6.46 -13.90
CA SER A 26 -39.34 -7.43 -13.92
C SER A 26 -39.44 -8.26 -12.63
N GLY A 27 -38.49 -8.10 -11.69
CA GLY A 27 -38.47 -8.79 -10.40
C GLY A 27 -37.66 -10.09 -10.41
N GLU A 28 -36.92 -10.37 -11.49
CA GLU A 28 -36.04 -11.54 -11.53
C GLU A 28 -34.82 -11.30 -10.63
N LYS A 29 -34.43 -12.36 -9.94
CA LYS A 29 -33.24 -12.40 -9.10
C LYS A 29 -32.50 -13.69 -9.35
N GLN A 30 -31.23 -13.57 -9.72
CA GLN A 30 -30.31 -14.70 -9.81
C GLN A 30 -29.06 -14.40 -9.00
N GLN A 31 -28.53 -15.39 -8.30
CA GLN A 31 -27.33 -15.22 -7.49
C GLN A 31 -26.41 -16.42 -7.65
N GLN A 32 -25.16 -16.16 -7.97
CA GLN A 32 -24.16 -17.19 -8.22
C GLN A 32 -22.82 -16.82 -7.61
N ARG A 33 -22.08 -17.86 -7.21
CA ARG A 33 -20.69 -17.74 -6.77
C ARG A 33 -19.78 -18.14 -7.92
N PHE A 34 -18.74 -17.34 -8.15
CA PHE A 34 -17.66 -17.66 -9.07
C PHE A 34 -16.33 -17.68 -8.33
N ASP A 35 -15.41 -18.53 -8.77
CA ASP A 35 -14.04 -18.47 -8.30
C ASP A 35 -13.33 -17.25 -8.88
N ARG A 36 -12.39 -16.69 -8.12
CA ARG A 36 -11.62 -15.52 -8.56
C ARG A 36 -10.30 -15.95 -9.20
N ASN A 37 -10.43 -16.69 -10.30
CA ASN A 37 -9.39 -17.13 -11.21
C ASN A 37 -9.85 -16.88 -12.66
N ASP A 38 -9.00 -17.18 -13.65
CA ASP A 38 -9.29 -16.87 -15.05
C ASP A 38 -10.56 -17.58 -15.56
N GLU A 39 -10.75 -18.85 -15.19
CA GLU A 39 -11.94 -19.63 -15.55
C GLU A 39 -13.22 -19.06 -14.93
N GLY A 40 -13.19 -18.69 -13.65
CA GLY A 40 -14.32 -18.13 -12.94
C GLY A 40 -14.69 -16.73 -13.42
N ILE A 41 -13.70 -15.89 -13.76
CA ILE A 41 -13.94 -14.58 -14.39
C ILE A 41 -14.52 -14.75 -15.79
N LEU A 42 -14.05 -15.73 -16.57
CA LEU A 42 -14.63 -16.07 -17.87
C LEU A 42 -16.07 -16.57 -17.73
N ALA A 43 -16.36 -17.42 -16.75
CA ALA A 43 -17.70 -17.91 -16.45
C ALA A 43 -18.64 -16.77 -16.03
N LEU A 44 -18.18 -15.85 -15.17
CA LEU A 44 -18.91 -14.64 -14.81
C LEU A 44 -19.25 -13.82 -16.04
N LYS A 45 -18.26 -13.55 -16.90
CA LYS A 45 -18.46 -12.79 -18.15
C LYS A 45 -19.51 -13.44 -19.04
N ASN A 46 -19.37 -14.74 -19.28
CA ASN A 46 -20.31 -15.47 -20.14
C ASN A 46 -21.73 -15.41 -19.57
N TRP A 47 -21.87 -15.55 -18.24
CA TRP A 47 -23.15 -15.48 -17.55
C TRP A 47 -23.79 -14.09 -17.64
N VAL A 48 -23.08 -13.01 -17.32
CA VAL A 48 -23.68 -11.66 -17.36
C VAL A 48 -24.00 -11.20 -18.79
N VAL A 49 -23.26 -11.68 -19.79
CA VAL A 49 -23.54 -11.41 -21.21
C VAL A 49 -24.72 -12.25 -21.69
N SER A 50 -24.79 -13.55 -21.35
CA SER A 50 -25.93 -14.40 -21.75
C SER A 50 -27.24 -13.96 -21.11
N GLU A 51 -27.17 -13.42 -19.89
CA GLU A 51 -28.32 -12.85 -19.19
C GLU A 51 -28.68 -11.45 -19.70
N GLU A 52 -27.93 -10.87 -20.64
CA GLU A 52 -28.18 -9.53 -21.20
C GLU A 52 -28.23 -8.44 -20.11
N CYS A 53 -27.26 -8.46 -19.19
CA CYS A 53 -27.14 -7.40 -18.19
C CYS A 53 -26.73 -6.06 -18.84
N ASP A 54 -27.44 -4.98 -18.49
CA ASP A 54 -27.12 -3.63 -18.97
C ASP A 54 -25.88 -3.04 -18.29
N VAL A 55 -25.60 -3.47 -17.06
CA VAL A 55 -24.50 -2.95 -16.24
C VAL A 55 -24.04 -3.95 -15.19
N VAL A 56 -22.73 -3.96 -14.94
CA VAL A 56 -22.12 -4.63 -13.79
C VAL A 56 -21.58 -3.57 -12.83
N ALA A 57 -21.73 -3.76 -11.52
CA ALA A 57 -21.19 -2.84 -10.52
C ALA A 57 -20.45 -3.58 -9.40
N CYS A 58 -19.39 -2.96 -8.87
CA CYS A 58 -18.67 -3.48 -7.71
C CYS A 58 -18.00 -2.37 -6.88
N GLU A 59 -17.59 -2.72 -5.65
CA GLU A 59 -16.92 -1.83 -4.72
C GLU A 59 -15.40 -1.71 -4.97
N SER A 60 -14.82 -0.53 -4.73
CA SER A 60 -13.41 -0.20 -5.00
C SER A 60 -12.42 -0.42 -3.82
N THR A 61 -12.65 -1.37 -2.91
CA THR A 61 -11.88 -1.47 -1.63
C THR A 61 -10.48 -2.06 -1.78
N SER A 62 -10.20 -2.79 -2.86
CA SER A 62 -8.87 -3.33 -3.21
C SER A 62 -8.70 -3.36 -4.72
N ASP A 63 -7.54 -3.74 -5.25
CA ASP A 63 -7.35 -3.89 -6.70
C ASP A 63 -7.97 -5.20 -7.26
N PHE A 64 -8.74 -5.96 -6.47
CA PHE A 64 -9.38 -7.21 -6.92
C PHE A 64 -10.40 -7.01 -8.04
N TRP A 65 -10.96 -5.80 -8.19
CA TRP A 65 -11.88 -5.47 -9.29
C TRP A 65 -11.17 -5.28 -10.63
N VAL A 66 -9.86 -5.00 -10.66
CA VAL A 66 -9.12 -4.69 -11.90
C VAL A 66 -9.24 -5.79 -12.96
N PRO A 67 -8.95 -7.08 -12.68
CA PRO A 67 -9.06 -8.12 -13.71
C PRO A 67 -10.50 -8.36 -14.16
N ILE A 68 -11.49 -8.17 -13.27
CA ILE A 68 -12.91 -8.30 -13.58
C ILE A 68 -13.34 -7.15 -14.51
N HIS A 69 -13.00 -5.91 -14.16
CA HIS A 69 -13.24 -4.73 -14.98
C HIS A 69 -12.62 -4.89 -16.37
N ASP A 70 -11.33 -5.22 -16.45
CA ASP A 70 -10.62 -5.31 -17.72
C ASP A 70 -11.18 -6.42 -18.63
N SER A 71 -11.73 -7.50 -18.05
CA SER A 71 -12.41 -8.58 -18.78
C SER A 71 -13.80 -8.19 -19.29
N LEU A 72 -14.55 -7.39 -18.52
CA LEU A 72 -15.96 -7.07 -18.80
C LEU A 72 -16.16 -5.78 -19.61
N ILE A 73 -15.30 -4.77 -19.45
CA ILE A 73 -15.55 -3.39 -19.93
C ILE A 73 -15.73 -3.28 -21.45
N LYS A 74 -15.22 -4.25 -22.21
CA LYS A 74 -15.39 -4.32 -23.69
C LYS A 74 -16.74 -4.91 -24.12
N HIS A 75 -17.48 -5.51 -23.20
CA HIS A 75 -18.73 -6.22 -23.48
C HIS A 75 -19.94 -5.49 -22.88
N LEU A 76 -19.80 -4.91 -21.70
CA LEU A 76 -20.84 -4.14 -21.04
C LEU A 76 -20.26 -3.08 -20.08
N PRO A 77 -21.03 -2.03 -19.76
CA PRO A 77 -20.64 -1.04 -18.76
C PRO A 77 -20.30 -1.67 -17.40
N VAL A 78 -19.17 -1.26 -16.83
CA VAL A 78 -18.74 -1.65 -15.47
C VAL A 78 -18.61 -0.41 -14.59
N ILE A 79 -19.35 -0.37 -13.50
CA ILE A 79 -19.29 0.70 -12.50
C ILE A 79 -18.40 0.25 -11.34
N ILE A 80 -17.32 0.99 -11.12
CA ILE A 80 -16.53 0.87 -9.90
C ILE A 80 -16.98 1.97 -8.95
N GLY A 81 -17.61 1.65 -7.83
CA GLY A 81 -18.08 2.66 -6.88
C GLY A 81 -17.25 2.70 -5.59
N ASN A 82 -17.31 3.84 -4.90
CA ASN A 82 -16.60 4.02 -3.65
C ASN A 82 -17.29 3.25 -2.51
N ALA A 83 -16.51 2.48 -1.76
CA ALA A 83 -16.92 1.78 -0.54
C ALA A 83 -17.74 2.59 0.46
N ARG A 84 -17.41 3.87 0.61
CA ARG A 84 -18.11 4.77 1.53
C ARG A 84 -19.53 5.03 1.06
N ASP A 85 -19.72 5.15 -0.24
CA ASP A 85 -20.96 5.62 -0.86
C ASP A 85 -21.89 4.44 -1.19
N MET A 86 -21.34 3.22 -1.29
CA MET A 86 -22.08 1.98 -1.60
C MET A 86 -22.57 1.21 -0.36
N LYS A 87 -22.28 1.69 0.86
CA LYS A 87 -22.72 1.03 2.09
C LYS A 87 -24.22 1.22 2.32
N ALA A 88 -24.95 0.11 2.34
CA ALA A 88 -26.28 0.08 2.93
C ALA A 88 -26.21 -0.04 4.46
N PHE A 89 -27.09 0.67 5.16
CA PHE A 89 -27.27 0.56 6.60
C PHE A 89 -28.03 -0.73 6.94
N THR A 90 -27.39 -1.89 6.81
CA THR A 90 -28.00 -3.18 7.16
C THR A 90 -27.32 -3.80 8.38
N HIS A 91 -28.10 -4.15 9.40
CA HIS A 91 -27.59 -4.76 10.64
C HIS A 91 -26.98 -6.17 10.48
N LYS A 92 -27.14 -6.80 9.29
CA LYS A 92 -26.52 -8.08 8.94
C LYS A 92 -25.76 -7.92 7.62
N LYS A 93 -24.44 -8.11 7.66
CA LYS A 93 -23.54 -8.03 6.49
C LYS A 93 -23.11 -9.43 6.06
N THR A 94 -23.37 -9.79 4.81
CA THR A 94 -22.90 -11.04 4.19
C THR A 94 -22.63 -10.78 2.72
N ASP A 95 -21.70 -11.51 2.10
CA ASP A 95 -21.31 -11.36 0.68
C ASP A 95 -22.52 -11.43 -0.28
N LYS A 96 -23.52 -12.25 0.07
CA LYS A 96 -24.78 -12.36 -0.67
C LYS A 96 -25.64 -11.10 -0.58
N ILE A 97 -25.75 -10.52 0.61
CA ILE A 97 -26.50 -9.27 0.82
C ILE A 97 -25.76 -8.11 0.15
N ASP A 98 -24.44 -8.06 0.29
CA ASP A 98 -23.62 -6.98 -0.28
C ASP A 98 -23.72 -6.97 -1.81
N SER A 99 -23.56 -8.11 -2.48
CA SER A 99 -23.72 -8.19 -3.95
C SER A 99 -25.13 -7.80 -4.42
N GLU A 100 -26.17 -8.17 -3.68
CA GLU A 100 -27.56 -7.78 -3.97
C GLU A 100 -27.80 -6.29 -3.79
N VAL A 101 -27.29 -5.69 -2.71
CA VAL A 101 -27.35 -4.24 -2.48
C VAL A 101 -26.67 -3.50 -3.63
N ILE A 102 -25.50 -3.95 -4.07
CA ILE A 102 -24.78 -3.34 -5.18
C ILE A 102 -25.59 -3.43 -6.48
N ALA A 103 -26.22 -4.58 -6.75
CA ALA A 103 -27.10 -4.75 -7.89
C ALA A 103 -28.27 -3.77 -7.83
N GLN A 104 -28.90 -3.63 -6.65
CA GLN A 104 -30.04 -2.73 -6.47
C GLN A 104 -29.66 -1.26 -6.65
N LEU A 105 -28.47 -0.85 -6.19
CA LEU A 105 -27.95 0.50 -6.40
C LEU A 105 -27.68 0.76 -7.89
N ALA A 106 -27.11 -0.22 -8.59
CA ALA A 106 -26.85 -0.12 -10.03
C ALA A 106 -28.14 -0.06 -10.86
N LEU A 107 -29.13 -0.91 -10.55
CA LEU A 107 -30.44 -0.94 -11.21
C LEU A 107 -31.16 0.42 -11.18
N ASN A 108 -30.95 1.17 -10.11
CA ASN A 108 -31.56 2.48 -9.87
C ASN A 108 -30.64 3.66 -10.20
N ASN A 109 -29.48 3.44 -10.84
CA ASN A 109 -28.50 4.50 -11.14
C ASN A 109 -28.04 5.30 -9.90
N MET A 110 -27.96 4.66 -8.73
CA MET A 110 -27.59 5.28 -7.45
C MET A 110 -26.10 5.16 -7.11
N ILE A 111 -25.27 4.66 -8.02
CA ILE A 111 -23.83 4.55 -7.81
C ILE A 111 -23.13 5.67 -8.57
N GLN A 112 -22.40 6.52 -7.87
CA GLN A 112 -21.50 7.47 -8.50
C GLN A 112 -20.21 6.74 -8.95
N PRO A 113 -19.93 6.65 -10.26
CA PRO A 113 -18.77 5.91 -10.74
C PRO A 113 -17.47 6.59 -10.33
N SER A 114 -16.55 5.81 -9.75
CA SER A 114 -15.16 6.20 -9.55
C SER A 114 -14.43 6.26 -10.88
N ARG A 115 -13.46 7.16 -10.98
CA ARG A 115 -12.58 7.22 -12.15
C ARG A 115 -11.71 5.96 -12.22
N VAL A 116 -11.89 5.17 -13.27
CA VAL A 116 -10.97 4.07 -13.62
C VAL A 116 -9.88 4.62 -14.53
N PHE A 117 -8.64 4.57 -14.06
CA PHE A 117 -7.48 4.99 -14.84
C PHE A 117 -7.07 3.90 -15.85
N PRO A 118 -6.52 4.26 -17.03
CA PRO A 118 -5.89 3.32 -17.95
C PRO A 118 -4.76 2.51 -17.29
N LYS A 119 -4.41 1.37 -17.88
CA LYS A 119 -3.47 0.40 -17.29
C LYS A 119 -2.11 1.01 -16.95
N ASP A 120 -1.51 1.73 -17.90
CA ASP A 120 -0.24 2.47 -17.74
C ASP A 120 -0.29 3.45 -16.56
N GLN A 121 -1.37 4.21 -16.43
CA GLN A 121 -1.56 5.14 -15.32
C GLN A 121 -1.77 4.42 -13.98
N ARG A 122 -2.43 3.26 -13.97
CA ARG A 122 -2.57 2.42 -12.76
C ARG A 122 -1.21 1.85 -12.34
N GLU A 123 -0.42 1.35 -13.27
CA GLU A 123 0.93 0.82 -13.02
C GLU A 123 1.84 1.91 -12.45
N PHE A 124 1.87 3.09 -13.07
CA PHE A 124 2.61 4.24 -12.54
C PHE A 124 2.19 4.61 -11.10
N ARG A 125 0.87 4.65 -10.84
CA ARG A 125 0.35 4.93 -9.49
C ARG A 125 0.75 3.85 -8.48
N SER A 126 0.90 2.59 -8.91
CA SER A 126 1.39 1.51 -8.05
C SER A 126 2.84 1.75 -7.61
N TYR A 127 3.72 2.20 -8.52
CA TYR A 127 5.08 2.59 -8.14
C TYR A 127 5.10 3.73 -7.13
N ILE A 128 4.32 4.79 -7.37
CA ILE A 128 4.21 5.94 -6.44
C ILE A 128 3.72 5.49 -5.05
N ARG A 129 2.69 4.63 -5.00
CA ARG A 129 2.14 4.10 -3.75
C ARG A 129 3.16 3.26 -3.00
N LEU A 130 3.91 2.40 -3.70
CA LEU A 130 4.95 1.59 -3.10
C LEU A 130 6.07 2.48 -2.55
N ARG A 131 6.53 3.46 -3.31
CA ARG A 131 7.53 4.44 -2.85
C ARG A 131 7.08 5.14 -1.57
N LEU A 132 5.84 5.65 -1.55
CA LEU A 132 5.27 6.29 -0.35
C LEU A 132 5.27 5.34 0.86
N ALA A 133 4.91 4.07 0.66
CA ALA A 133 4.92 3.07 1.72
C ALA A 133 6.34 2.79 2.24
N LEU A 134 7.33 2.65 1.36
CA LEU A 134 8.73 2.44 1.75
C LEU A 134 9.30 3.67 2.48
N VAL A 135 9.02 4.88 2.01
CA VAL A 135 9.42 6.13 2.69
C VAL A 135 8.86 6.17 4.12
N ARG A 136 7.58 5.84 4.29
CA ARG A 136 6.95 5.79 5.63
C ARG A 136 7.61 4.75 6.53
N LYS A 137 7.80 3.52 6.03
CA LYS A 137 8.49 2.45 6.77
C LYS A 137 9.90 2.85 7.17
N ARG A 138 10.64 3.52 6.28
CA ARG A 138 11.98 4.04 6.57
C ARG A 138 11.93 5.06 7.70
N THR A 139 10.96 5.98 7.68
CA THR A 139 10.76 6.94 8.76
C THR A 139 10.45 6.25 10.08
N ASP A 140 9.60 5.22 10.09
CA ASP A 140 9.29 4.46 11.30
C ASP A 140 10.56 3.81 11.90
N ILE A 141 11.42 3.22 11.06
CA ILE A 141 12.69 2.61 11.51
C ILE A 141 13.70 3.66 11.97
N LYS A 142 13.73 4.85 11.35
CA LYS A 142 14.53 5.98 11.82
C LYS A 142 14.08 6.42 13.22
N ASN A 143 12.77 6.50 13.45
CA ASN A 143 12.21 6.84 14.75
C ASN A 143 12.55 5.78 15.81
N GLU A 144 12.54 4.50 15.45
CA GLU A 144 12.99 3.41 16.33
C GLU A 144 14.47 3.58 16.71
N ALA A 145 15.35 3.88 15.73
CA ALA A 145 16.75 4.15 16.01
C ALA A 145 16.93 5.35 16.95
N HIS A 146 16.18 6.43 16.76
CA HIS A 146 16.17 7.57 17.69
C HIS A 146 15.72 7.18 19.10
N ALA A 147 14.69 6.34 19.24
CA ALA A 147 14.22 5.87 20.54
C ALA A 147 15.30 5.05 21.26
N ILE A 148 16.01 4.17 20.54
CA ILE A 148 17.12 3.40 21.09
C ILE A 148 18.23 4.32 21.60
N LEU A 149 18.67 5.28 20.79
CA LEU A 149 19.71 6.24 21.20
C LEU A 149 19.27 7.07 22.42
N THR A 150 18.01 7.48 22.46
CA THR A 150 17.44 8.24 23.57
C THR A 150 17.46 7.43 24.87
N SER A 151 17.12 6.14 24.82
CA SER A 151 17.15 5.25 25.99
C SER A 151 18.54 5.06 26.59
N GLU A 152 19.58 5.16 25.76
CA GLU A 152 20.99 5.07 26.16
C GLU A 152 21.59 6.46 26.48
N MET A 153 20.75 7.50 26.53
CA MET A 153 21.15 8.91 26.72
C MET A 153 22.25 9.35 25.73
N PHE A 154 22.19 8.83 24.51
CA PHE A 154 23.19 9.07 23.47
C PHE A 154 22.68 10.10 22.47
N ASN A 155 23.12 11.36 22.61
CA ASN A 155 22.66 12.46 21.76
C ASN A 155 23.71 12.84 20.70
N LEU A 156 23.42 12.51 19.44
CA LEU A 156 24.27 12.88 18.30
C LEU A 156 23.87 14.20 17.62
N HIS A 157 22.74 14.80 18.01
CA HIS A 157 22.20 15.98 17.32
C HIS A 157 23.07 17.23 17.49
N ASP A 158 23.84 17.32 18.58
CA ASP A 158 24.75 18.46 18.82
C ASP A 158 25.97 18.43 17.87
N VAL A 159 26.32 17.24 17.41
CA VAL A 159 27.48 17.01 16.54
C VAL A 159 27.08 16.95 15.07
N LEU A 160 26.02 16.20 14.76
CA LEU A 160 25.62 15.84 13.40
C LEU A 160 24.29 16.49 13.00
N ALA A 161 24.26 17.07 11.80
CA ALA A 161 23.02 17.54 11.19
C ALA A 161 22.09 16.39 10.76
N ASP A 162 22.66 15.25 10.36
CA ASP A 162 21.91 14.06 9.97
C ASP A 162 22.61 12.81 10.54
N ILE A 163 21.94 12.14 11.48
CA ILE A 163 22.45 10.93 12.13
C ILE A 163 22.38 9.70 11.21
N PHE A 164 21.59 9.76 10.14
CA PHE A 164 21.49 8.71 9.13
C PHE A 164 22.27 9.05 7.86
N GLY A 165 22.95 10.21 7.83
CA GLY A 165 23.88 10.58 6.79
C GLY A 165 25.21 9.82 6.90
N LYS A 166 26.11 10.00 5.93
CA LYS A 166 27.38 9.27 5.83
C LYS A 166 28.17 9.20 7.15
N ASN A 167 28.33 10.34 7.84
CA ASN A 167 29.07 10.41 9.11
C ASN A 167 28.31 9.75 10.27
N GLY A 168 26.99 9.93 10.35
CA GLY A 168 26.18 9.32 11.40
C GLY A 168 26.12 7.81 11.29
N VAL A 169 25.96 7.28 10.07
CA VAL A 169 26.06 5.85 9.80
C VAL A 169 27.45 5.32 10.14
N ALA A 170 28.53 6.06 9.83
CA ALA A 170 29.89 5.65 10.18
C ALA A 170 30.08 5.56 11.71
N ILE A 171 29.56 6.53 12.46
CA ILE A 171 29.57 6.52 13.93
C ILE A 171 28.76 5.34 14.47
N LEU A 172 27.48 5.25 14.10
CA LEU A 172 26.57 4.24 14.63
C LEU A 172 27.01 2.81 14.25
N SER A 173 27.50 2.61 13.03
CA SER A 173 28.04 1.31 12.60
C SER A 173 29.33 0.98 13.34
N GLY A 174 30.19 1.97 13.57
CA GLY A 174 31.43 1.81 14.32
C GLY A 174 31.18 1.37 15.76
N ILE A 175 30.23 2.03 16.44
CA ILE A 175 29.78 1.63 17.78
C ILE A 175 29.25 0.20 17.77
N SER A 176 28.33 -0.11 16.85
CA SER A 176 27.73 -1.45 16.79
C SER A 176 28.73 -2.57 16.48
N SER A 177 29.85 -2.24 15.83
CA SER A 177 30.91 -3.18 15.48
C SER A 177 32.03 -3.23 16.54
N GLY A 178 31.91 -2.50 17.65
CA GLY A 178 32.92 -2.45 18.71
C GLY A 178 34.22 -1.76 18.31
N LYS A 179 34.19 -0.82 17.34
CA LYS A 179 35.38 -0.05 16.97
C LYS A 179 35.75 0.94 18.08
N THR A 180 37.05 1.21 18.20
CA THR A 180 37.53 2.25 19.11
C THR A 180 37.09 3.64 18.64
N VAL A 181 36.97 4.57 19.60
CA VAL A 181 36.59 5.97 19.33
C VAL A 181 37.50 6.63 18.29
N ASP A 182 38.81 6.35 18.35
CA ASP A 182 39.80 6.84 17.38
C ASP A 182 39.51 6.37 15.96
N GLN A 183 39.29 5.06 15.78
CA GLN A 183 38.95 4.47 14.48
C GLN A 183 37.64 5.04 13.91
N ILE A 184 36.67 5.32 14.78
CA ILE A 184 35.41 5.96 14.37
C ILE A 184 35.70 7.36 13.85
N ILE A 185 36.42 8.19 14.61
CA ILE A 185 36.73 9.58 14.24
C ILE A 185 37.53 9.65 12.92
N GLU A 186 38.49 8.75 12.72
CA GLU A 186 39.28 8.67 11.49
C GLU A 186 38.41 8.39 10.25
N SER A 187 37.33 7.62 10.40
CA SER A 187 36.40 7.31 9.31
C SER A 187 35.48 8.47 8.92
N LEU A 188 35.44 9.55 9.71
CA LEU A 188 34.55 10.69 9.46
C LEU A 188 35.13 11.65 8.43
N SER A 189 34.27 12.46 7.83
CA SER A 189 34.69 13.55 6.93
C SER A 189 35.49 14.63 7.67
N PRO A 190 36.40 15.37 6.99
CA PRO A 190 37.23 16.40 7.61
C PRO A 190 36.44 17.47 8.39
N ASN A 191 35.25 17.85 7.92
CA ASN A 191 34.41 18.84 8.59
C ASN A 191 33.84 18.34 9.92
N VAL A 192 33.47 17.06 10.01
CA VAL A 192 32.97 16.46 11.25
C VAL A 192 34.12 16.17 12.22
N ARG A 193 35.31 15.80 11.71
CA ARG A 193 36.51 15.62 12.54
C ARG A 193 36.92 16.87 13.32
N LYS A 194 36.55 18.08 12.86
CA LYS A 194 36.76 19.33 13.62
C LYS A 194 36.03 19.32 14.97
N LYS A 195 34.96 18.54 15.10
CA LYS A 195 34.20 18.32 16.34
C LYS A 195 34.64 17.06 17.08
N SER A 196 35.85 16.55 16.84
CA SER A 196 36.34 15.29 17.42
C SER A 196 36.31 15.27 18.95
N SER A 197 36.54 16.40 19.63
CA SER A 197 36.43 16.51 21.09
C SER A 197 35.02 16.21 21.59
N GLN A 198 34.00 16.84 21.00
CA GLN A 198 32.59 16.61 21.33
C GLN A 198 32.14 15.18 20.98
N ILE A 199 32.66 14.64 19.87
CA ILE A 199 32.41 13.27 19.44
C ILE A 199 32.98 12.27 20.46
N ARG A 200 34.20 12.50 20.96
CA ARG A 200 34.79 11.67 22.03
C ARG A 200 33.95 11.72 23.29
N GLU A 201 33.58 12.90 23.75
CA GLU A 201 32.75 13.06 24.95
C GLU A 201 31.40 12.32 24.84
N THR A 202 30.82 12.32 23.64
CA THR A 202 29.58 11.58 23.37
C THR A 202 29.82 10.07 23.32
N LEU A 203 30.93 9.63 22.72
CA LEU A 203 31.29 8.21 22.52
C LEU A 203 31.93 7.54 23.74
N ASP A 204 32.44 8.30 24.71
CA ASP A 204 32.96 7.78 25.98
C ASP A 204 31.85 7.15 26.83
N ARG A 205 30.58 7.39 26.49
CA ARG A 205 29.43 6.67 27.06
C ARG A 205 29.32 5.29 26.44
N GLU A 206 29.37 4.26 27.27
CA GLU A 206 29.08 2.89 26.83
C GLU A 206 27.61 2.75 26.45
N ILE A 207 27.37 2.28 25.22
CA ILE A 207 26.04 1.84 24.79
C ILE A 207 25.90 0.36 25.10
N SER A 208 24.75 -0.06 25.60
CA SER A 208 24.49 -1.47 25.90
C SER A 208 24.64 -2.35 24.64
N GLN A 209 25.16 -3.58 24.81
CA GLN A 209 25.25 -4.55 23.70
C GLN A 209 23.89 -4.78 23.02
N SER A 210 22.81 -4.73 23.81
CA SER A 210 21.44 -4.84 23.31
C SER A 210 21.07 -3.69 22.37
N ALA A 211 21.35 -2.44 22.76
CA ALA A 211 21.13 -1.28 21.90
C ALA A 211 22.02 -1.29 20.65
N ALA A 212 23.28 -1.70 20.78
CA ALA A 212 24.20 -1.85 19.65
C ALA A 212 23.65 -2.78 18.57
N ILE A 213 23.15 -3.95 18.95
CA ILE A 213 22.53 -4.92 18.03
C ILE A 213 21.27 -4.34 17.37
N ARG A 214 20.38 -3.72 18.14
CA ARG A 214 19.15 -3.13 17.60
C ARG A 214 19.45 -2.00 16.60
N LEU A 215 20.41 -1.12 16.92
CA LEU A 215 20.85 -0.05 16.03
C LEU A 215 21.41 -0.60 14.72
N GLN A 216 22.22 -1.67 14.79
CA GLN A 216 22.75 -2.30 13.59
C GLN A 216 21.65 -2.81 12.65
N ILE A 217 20.59 -3.42 13.22
CA ILE A 217 19.42 -3.87 12.46
C ILE A 217 18.71 -2.67 11.82
N CYS A 218 18.44 -1.61 12.59
CA CYS A 218 17.81 -0.39 12.08
C CYS A 218 18.60 0.21 10.91
N LEU A 219 19.92 0.36 11.05
CA LEU A 219 20.79 0.92 10.00
C LEU A 219 20.76 0.08 8.73
N LYS A 220 20.81 -1.25 8.85
CA LYS A 220 20.73 -2.17 7.72
C LYS A 220 19.40 -2.03 6.98
N LEU A 221 18.29 -1.95 7.70
CA LEU A 221 16.96 -1.80 7.11
C LEU A 221 16.77 -0.43 6.48
N ILE A 222 17.25 0.65 7.11
CA ILE A 222 17.21 2.00 6.53
C ILE A 222 17.94 2.02 5.20
N LYS A 223 19.18 1.50 5.16
CA LYS A 223 19.96 1.43 3.92
C LYS A 223 19.23 0.63 2.84
N HIS A 224 18.73 -0.55 3.17
CA HIS A 224 18.00 -1.36 2.20
C HIS A 224 16.76 -0.65 1.67
N LEU A 225 15.99 0.03 2.53
CA LEU A 225 14.85 0.83 2.09
C LEU A 225 15.27 2.02 1.21
N ASP A 226 16.38 2.69 1.51
CA ASP A 226 16.93 3.75 0.65
C ASP A 226 17.28 3.22 -0.73
N ASP A 227 17.98 2.08 -0.81
CA ASP A 227 18.35 1.43 -2.08
C ASP A 227 17.12 1.07 -2.92
N GLU A 228 16.08 0.47 -2.32
CA GLU A 228 14.83 0.11 -3.01
C GLU A 228 14.00 1.34 -3.43
N ILE A 229 14.03 2.41 -2.62
CA ILE A 229 13.39 3.69 -2.99
C ILE A 229 14.09 4.28 -4.22
N GLU A 230 15.41 4.22 -4.32
CA GLU A 230 16.16 4.70 -5.48
C GLU A 230 15.81 3.91 -6.76
N VAL A 231 15.63 2.59 -6.64
CA VAL A 231 15.13 1.75 -7.76
C VAL A 231 13.77 2.24 -8.24
N LEU A 232 12.82 2.49 -7.33
CA LEU A 232 11.50 3.01 -7.71
C LEU A 232 11.58 4.42 -8.30
N GLU A 233 12.44 5.28 -7.77
CA GLU A 233 12.62 6.64 -8.29
C GLU A 233 13.14 6.65 -9.72
N LYS A 234 14.01 5.69 -10.07
CA LYS A 234 14.46 5.47 -11.44
C LYS A 234 13.35 5.04 -12.38
N GLU A 235 12.28 4.41 -11.91
CA GLU A 235 11.10 4.08 -12.75
C GLU A 235 10.10 5.26 -12.82
N ILE A 236 10.09 6.12 -11.80
CA ILE A 236 9.12 7.22 -11.66
C ILE A 236 9.57 8.50 -12.39
N PHE A 237 10.86 8.82 -12.34
CA PHE A 237 11.42 10.11 -12.77
C PHE A 237 12.33 10.01 -14.02
N ILE A 238 12.10 9.00 -14.87
CA ILE A 238 12.73 8.88 -16.19
C ILE A 238 12.38 10.09 -17.06
#